data_AF-A0A127VI50-F1
#
_entry.id   AF-A0A127VI50-F1
#
_cell.length_a   1.000
_cell.length_b   1.000
_cell.length_c   1.000
_cell.angle_alpha   90.00
_cell.angle_beta   90.00
_cell.angle_gamma   90.00
#
_symmetry.space_group_name_H-M   'P 1'
#
loop_
_entity.id
_entity.type
_entity.pdbx_description
1 polymer ?
#
loop_
_entity_poly.entity_id
_entity_poly.type
_entity_poly.pdbx_seq_one_letter_code
_entity_poly.pdbx_strand_id
1 'polypeptide(L)'
;MDRIDLHVDVTPVHFDELASLRPSEKSAVIRERVISARLKQEIRFAEHAGLYYNAQMSPSQVRKLCKINAEGLELVKRAMVKLGLSARAYDRILKVSRTIADLAGSKDIELEHLAEAIHFRSLDWDNWAG
;
A
#
# COMPACT_ATOMS: atom_id res chain seq x y z
N MET A 1 -10.31 2.10 16.87
CA MET A 1 -10.68 1.53 15.55
C MET A 1 -9.57 1.88 14.57
N ASP A 2 -8.42 1.21 14.71
CA ASP A 2 -7.22 1.55 13.94
C ASP A 2 -6.26 0.36 13.85
N ARG A 3 -6.75 -0.88 14.02
CA ARG A 3 -5.89 -2.08 14.18
C ARG A 3 -5.68 -2.88 12.90
N ILE A 4 -6.45 -2.64 11.85
CA ILE A 4 -6.28 -3.29 10.54
C ILE A 4 -5.60 -2.31 9.60
N ASP A 5 -4.64 -2.82 8.82
CA ASP A 5 -3.78 -1.99 7.97
C ASP A 5 -4.33 -1.79 6.55
N LEU A 6 -5.08 -2.77 6.02
CA LEU A 6 -5.68 -2.80 4.69
C LEU A 6 -7.00 -3.58 4.74
N HIS A 7 -8.03 -3.13 4.01
CA HIS A 7 -9.16 -3.96 3.61
C HIS A 7 -9.23 -4.02 2.09
N VAL A 8 -9.59 -5.20 1.59
CA VAL A 8 -9.78 -5.46 0.17
C VAL A 8 -11.09 -6.21 0.06
N ASP A 9 -12.05 -5.64 -0.66
CA ASP A 9 -13.27 -6.35 -1.02
C ASP A 9 -12.99 -7.16 -2.29
N VAL A 10 -13.47 -8.39 -2.31
CA VAL A 10 -13.28 -9.31 -3.42
C VAL A 10 -14.65 -9.72 -3.93
N THR A 11 -14.94 -9.36 -5.18
CA THR A 11 -16.16 -9.83 -5.84
C THR A 11 -16.12 -11.35 -5.97
N PRO A 12 -17.22 -12.05 -5.65
CA PRO A 12 -17.30 -13.49 -5.87
C PRO A 12 -16.97 -13.84 -7.33
N VAL A 13 -16.11 -14.83 -7.51
CA VAL A 13 -15.72 -15.29 -8.85
C VAL A 13 -16.91 -15.99 -9.50
N HIS A 14 -17.28 -15.59 -10.71
CA HIS A 14 -18.36 -16.22 -11.47
C HIS A 14 -18.05 -17.70 -11.73
N PHE A 15 -19.08 -18.55 -11.79
CA PHE A 15 -18.89 -19.99 -12.04
C PHE A 15 -18.11 -20.26 -13.34
N ASP A 16 -18.34 -19.47 -14.40
CA ASP A 16 -17.65 -19.61 -15.67
C ASP A 16 -16.15 -19.26 -15.58
N GLU A 17 -15.78 -18.35 -14.68
CA GLU A 17 -14.37 -18.05 -14.39
C GLU A 17 -13.72 -19.13 -13.52
N LEU A 18 -14.47 -19.71 -12.58
CA LEU A 18 -14.02 -20.88 -11.81
C LEU A 18 -13.82 -22.12 -12.69
N ALA A 19 -14.66 -22.30 -13.71
CA ALA A 19 -14.60 -23.39 -14.67
C ALA A 19 -13.66 -23.10 -15.86
N SER A 20 -13.15 -21.87 -15.96
CA SER A 20 -12.27 -21.45 -17.05
C SER A 20 -10.90 -22.12 -16.94
N LEU A 21 -10.42 -22.67 -18.06
CA LEU A 21 -9.06 -23.19 -18.22
C LEU A 21 -8.04 -22.12 -18.59
N ARG A 22 -8.43 -20.83 -18.63
CA ARG A 22 -7.49 -19.74 -18.93
C ARG A 22 -6.37 -19.75 -17.88
N PRO A 23 -5.10 -19.73 -18.31
CA PRO A 23 -3.99 -19.67 -17.37
C PRO A 23 -4.11 -18.41 -16.52
N SER A 24 -4.22 -18.58 -15.21
CA SER A 24 -3.99 -17.49 -14.27
C SER A 24 -2.50 -17.22 -14.15
N GLU A 25 -2.15 -16.05 -13.62
CA GLU A 25 -0.78 -15.81 -13.22
C GLU A 25 -0.34 -16.85 -12.17
N LYS A 26 0.86 -17.41 -12.34
CA LYS A 26 1.38 -18.44 -11.44
C LYS A 26 1.89 -17.80 -10.16
N SER A 27 1.69 -18.46 -9.02
CA SER A 27 2.21 -18.01 -7.72
C SER A 27 3.73 -17.83 -7.70
N ALA A 28 4.47 -18.56 -8.55
CA ALA A 28 5.91 -18.37 -8.74
C ALA A 28 6.25 -16.95 -9.24
N VAL A 29 5.50 -16.42 -10.19
CA VAL A 29 5.70 -15.07 -10.75
C VAL A 29 5.36 -14.00 -9.70
N ILE A 30 4.29 -14.22 -8.92
CA ILE A 30 3.94 -13.34 -7.79
C ILE A 30 5.06 -13.35 -6.74
N ARG A 31 5.59 -14.53 -6.40
CA ARG A 31 6.68 -14.68 -5.43
C ARG A 31 7.92 -13.89 -5.86
N GLU A 32 8.28 -13.90 -7.13
CA GLU A 32 9.43 -13.15 -7.64
C GLU A 32 9.26 -11.63 -7.41
N ARG A 33 8.08 -11.08 -7.70
CA ARG A 33 7.76 -9.67 -7.41
C ARG A 33 7.87 -9.34 -5.93
N VAL A 34 7.33 -10.21 -5.07
CA VAL A 34 7.41 -10.03 -3.61
C VAL A 34 8.87 -10.05 -3.13
N ILE A 35 9.68 -10.97 -3.62
CA ILE A 35 11.11 -11.05 -3.26
C ILE A 35 11.85 -9.79 -3.72
N SER A 36 11.62 -9.33 -4.94
CA SER A 36 12.23 -8.09 -5.45
C SER A 36 11.90 -6.89 -4.56
N ALA A 37 10.63 -6.74 -4.15
CA ALA A 37 10.22 -5.68 -3.23
C ALA A 37 10.87 -5.81 -1.83
N ARG A 38 11.09 -7.03 -1.34
CA ARG A 38 11.78 -7.29 -0.06
C ARG A 38 13.25 -6.91 -0.12
N LEU A 39 13.94 -7.26 -1.21
CA LEU A 39 15.36 -6.90 -1.41
C LEU A 39 15.55 -5.38 -1.42
N LYS A 40 14.61 -4.63 -2.02
CA LYS A 40 14.64 -3.15 -1.97
C LYS A 40 14.52 -2.63 -0.54
N GLN A 41 13.67 -3.23 0.29
CA GLN A 41 13.53 -2.85 1.69
C GLN A 41 14.79 -3.18 2.49
N GLU A 42 15.39 -4.35 2.26
CA GLU A 42 16.65 -4.75 2.89
C GLU A 42 17.77 -3.75 2.58
N ILE A 43 17.94 -3.38 1.30
CA ILE A 43 18.92 -2.38 0.89
C ILE A 43 18.63 -1.02 1.54
N ARG A 44 17.37 -0.58 1.55
CA ARG A 44 16.95 0.71 2.13
C ARG A 44 17.23 0.79 3.63
N PHE A 45 17.11 -0.34 4.33
CA PHE A 45 17.23 -0.39 5.79
C PHE A 45 18.52 -1.03 6.29
N ALA A 46 19.48 -1.34 5.41
CA ALA A 46 20.73 -2.03 5.75
C ALA A 46 21.51 -1.37 6.91
N GLU A 47 21.47 -0.05 7.01
CA GLU A 47 22.16 0.73 8.06
C GLU A 47 21.30 0.97 9.31
N HIS A 48 20.07 0.45 9.36
CA HIS A 48 19.10 0.71 10.42
C HIS A 48 18.86 -0.56 11.24
N ALA A 49 19.58 -0.70 12.36
CA ALA A 49 19.40 -1.83 13.26
C ALA A 49 17.94 -1.98 13.71
N GLY A 50 17.39 -3.19 13.58
CA GLY A 50 16.01 -3.53 13.97
C GLY A 50 14.91 -3.07 12.99
N LEU A 51 15.27 -2.47 11.85
CA LEU A 51 14.33 -2.05 10.81
C LEU A 51 14.50 -2.94 9.58
N TYR A 52 13.45 -3.67 9.23
CA TYR A 52 13.48 -4.64 8.12
C TYR A 52 12.43 -4.33 7.06
N TYR A 53 11.32 -3.71 7.45
CA TYR A 53 10.16 -3.54 6.58
C TYR A 53 9.56 -2.13 6.65
N ASN A 54 8.91 -1.70 5.56
CA ASN A 54 8.27 -0.39 5.45
C ASN A 54 7.27 -0.12 6.60
N ALA A 55 6.55 -1.15 7.06
CA ALA A 55 5.58 -1.05 8.15
C ALA A 55 6.20 -0.59 9.48
N GLN A 56 7.47 -0.94 9.73
CA GLN A 56 8.18 -0.65 10.98
C GLN A 56 8.74 0.77 11.05
N MET A 57 8.67 1.56 9.97
CA MET A 57 9.18 2.93 9.95
C MET A 57 8.50 3.79 11.04
N SER A 58 9.30 4.55 11.80
CA SER A 58 8.79 5.60 12.68
C SER A 58 8.24 6.79 11.90
N PRO A 59 7.43 7.68 12.49
CA PRO A 59 6.89 8.86 11.80
C PRO A 59 7.97 9.77 11.19
N SER A 60 9.14 9.89 11.85
CA SER A 60 10.26 10.67 11.33
C SER A 60 10.90 10.02 10.10
N GLN A 61 10.98 8.69 10.07
CA GLN A 61 11.46 7.92 8.92
C GLN A 61 10.47 7.98 7.75
N VAL A 62 9.17 7.89 8.00
CA VAL A 62 8.13 8.05 6.97
C VAL A 62 8.32 9.39 6.24
N ARG A 63 8.46 10.50 6.98
CA ARG A 63 8.70 11.82 6.36
C ARG A 63 9.96 11.91 5.51
N LYS A 64 11.00 11.14 5.86
CA LYS A 64 12.28 11.14 5.13
C LYS A 64 12.26 10.22 3.90
N LEU A 65 11.62 9.06 4.02
CA LEU A 65 11.73 7.95 3.05
C LEU A 65 10.50 7.80 2.15
N CYS A 66 9.35 8.35 2.55
CA CYS A 66 8.11 8.34 1.77
C CYS A 66 7.81 9.74 1.22
N LYS A 67 8.77 10.32 0.49
CA LYS A 67 8.57 11.62 -0.15
C LYS A 67 7.56 11.48 -1.29
N ILE A 68 6.64 12.44 -1.35
CA ILE A 68 5.64 12.57 -2.40
C ILE A 68 5.70 13.99 -2.97
N ASN A 69 5.31 14.16 -4.23
CA ASN A 69 5.25 15.47 -4.87
C ASN A 69 4.01 16.27 -4.37
N ALA A 70 3.87 17.50 -4.85
CA ALA A 70 2.76 18.38 -4.47
C ALA A 70 1.39 17.80 -4.83
N GLU A 71 1.29 17.13 -5.97
CA GLU A 71 0.05 16.47 -6.41
C GLU A 71 -0.35 15.31 -5.49
N GLY A 72 0.62 14.48 -5.10
CA GLY A 72 0.41 13.40 -4.16
C GLY A 72 -0.02 13.89 -2.78
N LEU A 73 0.57 14.99 -2.30
CA LEU A 73 0.16 15.60 -1.04
C LEU A 73 -1.29 16.08 -1.08
N GLU A 74 -1.68 16.73 -2.18
CA GLU A 74 -3.05 17.20 -2.37
C GLU A 74 -4.05 16.04 -2.47
N LEU A 75 -3.70 14.95 -3.16
CA LEU A 75 -4.51 13.73 -3.22
C LEU A 75 -4.77 13.15 -1.82
N VAL A 76 -3.71 12.97 -1.04
CA VAL A 76 -3.82 12.42 0.32
C VAL A 76 -4.62 13.36 1.21
N LYS A 77 -4.41 14.67 1.12
CA LYS A 77 -5.17 15.68 1.88
C LYS A 77 -6.66 15.59 1.59
N ARG A 78 -7.07 15.51 0.31
CA ARG A 78 -8.47 15.34 -0.07
C ARG A 78 -9.07 14.06 0.49
N ALA A 79 -8.33 12.95 0.41
CA ALA A 79 -8.77 11.67 0.97
C ALA A 79 -8.96 11.76 2.49
N MET A 80 -8.03 12.38 3.21
CA MET A 80 -8.14 12.55 4.66
C MET A 80 -9.38 13.34 5.07
N VAL A 81 -9.69 14.44 4.37
CA VAL A 81 -10.88 15.25 4.65
C VAL A 81 -12.16 14.49 4.29
N LYS A 82 -12.20 13.89 3.09
CA LYS A 82 -13.39 13.19 2.59
C LYS A 82 -13.77 11.98 3.45
N LEU A 83 -12.78 11.25 3.94
CA LEU A 83 -12.95 9.99 4.67
C LEU A 83 -12.78 10.15 6.20
N GLY A 84 -12.56 11.38 6.70
CA GLY A 84 -12.37 11.63 8.14
C GLY A 84 -11.15 10.93 8.76
N LEU A 85 -10.07 10.73 7.99
CA LEU A 85 -8.93 9.92 8.42
C LEU A 85 -7.99 10.66 9.38
N SER A 86 -7.44 9.92 10.34
CA SER A 86 -6.51 10.43 11.34
C SER A 86 -5.09 10.66 10.79
N ALA A 87 -4.25 11.40 11.53
CA ALA A 87 -2.82 11.52 11.21
C ALA A 87 -2.08 10.17 11.20
N ARG A 88 -2.55 9.18 11.96
CA ARG A 88 -2.03 7.81 11.89
C ARG A 88 -2.36 7.14 10.57
N ALA A 89 -3.56 7.35 10.04
CA ALA A 89 -3.95 6.85 8.73
C ALA A 89 -3.13 7.51 7.61
N TYR A 90 -2.76 8.81 7.73
CA TYR A 90 -1.82 9.46 6.82
C TYR A 90 -0.48 8.71 6.74
N ASP A 91 0.18 8.46 7.87
CA ASP A 91 1.45 7.74 7.91
C ASP A 91 1.32 6.33 7.31
N ARG A 92 0.17 5.67 7.52
CA ARG A 92 -0.10 4.35 6.96
C ARG A 92 -0.29 4.38 5.45
N ILE A 93 -1.04 5.34 4.91
CA ILE A 93 -1.17 5.54 3.46
C ILE A 93 0.21 5.63 2.83
N LEU A 94 1.12 6.42 3.42
CA LEU A 94 2.48 6.55 2.91
C LEU A 94 3.29 5.24 2.98
N LYS A 95 3.23 4.50 4.09
CA LYS A 95 3.91 3.20 4.24
C LYS A 95 3.41 2.15 3.25
N VAL A 96 2.10 2.11 3.02
CA VAL A 96 1.46 1.20 2.05
C VAL A 96 1.87 1.61 0.64
N SER A 97 1.75 2.89 0.30
CA SER A 97 2.16 3.43 -1.01
C SER A 97 3.63 3.11 -1.33
N ARG A 98 4.52 3.20 -0.33
CA ARG A 98 5.93 2.80 -0.48
C ARG A 98 6.09 1.31 -0.81
N THR A 99 5.26 0.46 -0.21
CA THR A 99 5.27 -0.98 -0.47
C THR A 99 4.73 -1.30 -1.86
N ILE A 100 3.67 -0.60 -2.30
CA ILE A 100 3.13 -0.73 -3.67
C ILE A 100 4.18 -0.29 -4.69
N ALA A 101 4.84 0.84 -4.47
CA ALA A 101 5.94 1.30 -5.33
C ALA A 101 7.12 0.30 -5.37
N ASP A 102 7.45 -0.35 -4.24
CA ASP A 102 8.47 -1.40 -4.20
C ASP A 102 8.08 -2.60 -5.08
N LEU A 103 6.82 -3.04 -5.02
CA LEU A 103 6.25 -4.11 -5.86
C LEU A 103 6.19 -3.72 -7.33
N ALA A 104 5.89 -2.46 -7.65
CA ALA A 104 5.77 -1.94 -9.00
C ALA A 104 7.11 -1.70 -9.71
N GLY A 105 8.24 -1.83 -9.01
CA GLY A 105 9.53 -1.46 -9.61
C GLY A 105 9.94 -0.01 -9.35
N SER A 106 9.02 0.85 -8.92
CA SER A 106 9.22 2.31 -8.90
C SER A 106 10.14 2.78 -7.77
N LYS A 107 11.07 3.68 -8.13
CA LYS A 107 11.99 4.32 -7.18
C LYS A 107 11.23 5.26 -6.26
N ASP A 108 10.29 6.02 -6.79
CA ASP A 108 9.56 7.07 -6.08
C ASP A 108 8.11 6.65 -5.82
N ILE A 109 7.45 7.33 -4.88
CA ILE A 109 6.02 7.11 -4.66
C ILE A 109 5.25 8.00 -5.62
N GLU A 110 4.75 7.40 -6.69
CA GLU A 110 3.87 8.05 -7.66
C GLU A 110 2.39 8.07 -7.23
N LEU A 111 1.59 8.89 -7.94
CA LEU A 111 0.17 9.11 -7.67
C LEU A 111 -0.66 7.81 -7.66
N GLU A 112 -0.37 6.89 -8.58
CA GLU A 112 -1.07 5.60 -8.68
C GLU A 112 -0.90 4.76 -7.41
N HIS A 113 0.31 4.74 -6.83
CA HIS A 113 0.55 4.00 -5.58
C HIS A 113 -0.21 4.62 -4.39
N LEU A 114 -0.34 5.96 -4.37
CA LEU A 114 -1.12 6.67 -3.36
C LEU A 114 -2.61 6.38 -3.51
N ALA A 115 -3.12 6.45 -4.74
CA ALA A 115 -4.52 6.18 -5.04
C ALA A 115 -4.91 4.76 -4.61
N GLU A 116 -4.09 3.76 -4.92
CA GLU A 116 -4.30 2.38 -4.52
C GLU A 116 -4.26 2.21 -2.98
N ALA A 117 -3.28 2.81 -2.30
CA ALA A 117 -3.21 2.79 -0.84
C ALA A 117 -4.42 3.44 -0.15
N ILE A 118 -4.95 4.53 -0.72
CA ILE A 118 -6.17 5.20 -0.24
C ILE A 118 -7.39 4.32 -0.50
N HIS A 119 -7.45 3.62 -1.63
CA HIS A 119 -8.56 2.74 -1.95
C HIS A 119 -8.69 1.61 -0.92
N PHE A 120 -7.57 0.97 -0.54
CA PHE A 120 -7.54 -0.04 0.52
C PHE A 120 -7.99 0.48 1.91
N ARG A 121 -8.10 1.79 2.09
CA ARG A 121 -8.59 2.43 3.31
C ARG A 121 -10.03 2.90 3.25
N SER A 122 -10.51 3.22 2.05
CA SER A 122 -11.89 3.67 1.87
C SER A 122 -12.87 2.53 2.19
N LEU A 123 -12.47 1.28 1.90
CA LEU A 123 -13.22 0.07 2.21
C LEU A 123 -13.46 -0.14 3.72
N ASP A 124 -12.54 0.30 4.59
CA ASP A 124 -12.74 0.28 6.06
C ASP A 124 -13.95 1.12 6.48
N TRP A 125 -14.22 2.20 5.74
CA TRP A 125 -15.20 3.23 6.12
C TRP A 125 -16.61 2.90 5.63
N ASP A 126 -16.74 2.47 4.37
CA ASP A 126 -18.05 2.15 3.78
C ASP A 126 -18.73 0.99 4.51
N ASN A 127 -17.97 0.04 5.06
CA ASN A 127 -18.50 -1.10 5.81
C ASN A 127 -18.97 -0.74 7.24
N TRP A 128 -18.69 0.48 7.71
CA TRP A 128 -19.09 0.96 9.05
C TRP A 128 -20.16 2.06 9.01
N ALA A 129 -20.31 2.75 7.87
CA ALA A 129 -21.34 3.78 7.68
C ALA A 129 -22.74 3.22 7.33
N GLY A 130 -22.95 1.91 7.49
CA GLY A 130 -24.23 1.21 7.35
C GLY A 130 -24.96 1.02 8.67
#